data_AF-A0A8J8JAI8-F1
#
_entry.id   AF-A0A8J8JAI8-F1
#
_cell.length_a   1.000
_cell.length_b   1.000
_cell.length_c   1.000
_cell.angle_alpha   90.00
_cell.angle_beta   90.00
_cell.angle_gamma   90.00
#
_symmetry.space_group_name_H-M   'P 1'
#
loop_
_entity.id
_entity.type
_entity.pdbx_description
1 polymer ?
#
loop_
_entity_poly.entity_id
_entity_poly.type
_entity_poly.pdbx_seq_one_letter_code
_entity_poly.pdbx_strand_id
1 'polypeptide(L)'
;MEDRKVKNGDLVLPGDYLGVIEEFMPGEGVREENGELYATRAGKVRINPEKMEISVEPVTDTPPLPQVGDIVLARVIEVKPQAVIVQLLQIEGRENDREIATSKLAGIHISQVKEGFVEDITKEFKIGDVVRAKVIANEKSPIQLTTRGKDLGVVYALCSRCRTPLIRRGDKLICPRCGNVETRKLSPYYRKMKVSL
;
A
#
# COMPACT_ATOMS: atom_id res chain seq x y z
N MET A 1 9.39 -18.54 39.66
CA MET A 1 8.51 -17.71 38.80
C MET A 1 7.50 -18.67 38.21
N GLU A 2 6.21 -18.44 38.40
CA GLU A 2 5.16 -19.34 37.92
C GLU A 2 5.17 -19.37 36.38
N ASP A 3 5.31 -20.56 35.80
CA ASP A 3 5.12 -20.82 34.37
C ASP A 3 3.68 -20.48 33.98
N ARG A 4 3.43 -19.23 33.59
CA ARG A 4 2.18 -18.86 32.92
C ARG A 4 2.15 -19.58 31.58
N LYS A 5 1.44 -20.72 31.53
CA LYS A 5 1.05 -21.35 30.26
C LYS A 5 0.18 -20.39 29.47
N VAL A 6 0.78 -19.80 28.45
CA VAL A 6 0.12 -18.89 27.50
C VAL A 6 -0.95 -19.66 26.74
N LYS A 7 -2.14 -19.08 26.63
CA LYS A 7 -3.29 -19.65 25.91
C LYS A 7 -3.58 -18.85 24.66
N ASN A 8 -4.27 -19.50 23.73
CA ASN A 8 -4.80 -18.86 22.54
C ASN A 8 -5.74 -17.70 22.94
N GLY A 9 -5.46 -16.49 22.45
CA GLY A 9 -6.19 -15.26 22.75
C GLY A 9 -5.59 -14.38 23.85
N ASP A 10 -4.55 -14.83 24.56
CA ASP A 10 -3.90 -14.05 25.62
C ASP A 10 -3.20 -12.81 25.05
N LEU A 11 -3.31 -11.69 25.76
CA LEU A 11 -2.63 -10.45 25.42
C LEU A 11 -1.18 -10.49 25.94
N VAL A 12 -0.23 -10.26 25.06
CA VAL A 12 1.21 -10.28 25.34
C VAL A 12 1.90 -9.00 24.87
N LEU A 13 3.02 -8.68 25.48
CA LEU A 13 3.91 -7.57 25.17
C LEU A 13 5.25 -8.06 24.62
N PRO A 14 6.02 -7.22 23.91
CA PRO A 14 7.37 -7.56 23.49
C PRO A 14 8.24 -7.95 24.70
N GLY A 15 8.86 -9.12 24.65
CA GLY A 15 9.65 -9.70 25.74
C GLY A 15 8.91 -10.73 26.59
N ASP A 16 7.59 -10.88 26.43
CA ASP A 16 6.84 -11.90 27.16
C ASP A 16 7.20 -13.31 26.67
N TYR A 17 7.34 -14.23 27.61
CA TYR A 17 7.59 -15.65 27.34
C TYR A 17 6.31 -16.35 26.82
N LEU A 18 6.47 -17.19 25.80
CA LEU A 18 5.36 -17.86 25.11
C LEU A 18 5.41 -19.39 25.21
N GLY A 19 6.59 -19.98 25.41
CA GLY A 19 6.77 -21.43 25.48
C GLY A 19 8.16 -21.86 25.02
N VAL A 20 8.33 -23.13 24.69
CA VAL A 20 9.58 -23.70 24.15
C VAL A 20 9.42 -24.26 22.75
N ILE A 21 10.53 -24.40 22.03
CA ILE A 21 10.54 -24.95 20.66
C ILE A 21 10.07 -26.40 20.57
N GLU A 22 10.13 -27.16 21.66
CA GLU A 22 9.61 -28.54 21.69
C GLU A 22 8.08 -28.58 21.71
N GLU A 23 7.42 -27.51 22.16
CA GLU A 23 5.96 -27.40 22.17
C GLU A 23 5.43 -26.71 20.92
N PHE A 24 6.12 -25.67 20.43
CA PHE A 24 5.67 -24.87 19.30
C PHE A 24 6.80 -24.43 18.38
N MET A 25 6.50 -24.33 17.09
CA MET A 25 7.32 -23.63 16.10
C MET A 25 7.04 -22.11 16.17
N PRO A 26 8.07 -21.26 16.07
CA PRO A 26 7.90 -19.81 16.07
C PRO A 26 7.24 -19.33 14.76
N GLY A 27 6.09 -18.69 14.87
CA GLY A 27 5.39 -18.00 13.78
C GLY A 27 5.65 -16.50 13.75
N GLU A 28 4.78 -15.74 13.08
CA GLU A 28 4.91 -14.27 13.04
C GLU A 28 4.84 -13.64 14.43
N GLY A 29 5.72 -12.67 14.68
CA GLY A 29 5.72 -11.94 15.94
C GLY A 29 6.38 -12.68 17.10
N VAL A 30 7.02 -13.83 16.87
CA VAL A 30 7.73 -14.63 17.87
C VAL A 30 9.21 -14.76 17.48
N ARG A 31 10.11 -14.69 18.47
CA ARG A 31 11.53 -14.97 18.31
C ARG A 31 11.92 -16.13 19.23
N GLU A 32 12.83 -16.96 18.75
CA GLU A 32 13.47 -18.00 19.54
C GLU A 32 14.80 -17.49 20.12
N GLU A 33 15.03 -17.77 21.40
CA GLU A 33 16.28 -17.48 22.09
C GLU A 33 16.58 -18.62 23.07
N ASN A 34 17.65 -19.37 22.79
CA ASN A 34 18.09 -20.52 23.60
C ASN A 34 17.01 -21.60 23.80
N GLY A 35 16.20 -21.88 22.77
CA GLY A 35 15.10 -22.85 22.83
C GLY A 35 13.81 -22.34 23.46
N GLU A 36 13.80 -21.11 23.97
CA GLU A 36 12.62 -20.44 24.51
C GLU A 36 12.04 -19.46 23.49
N LEU A 37 10.72 -19.33 23.49
CA LEU A 37 9.97 -18.48 22.57
C LEU A 37 9.49 -17.22 23.27
N TYR A 38 9.77 -16.08 22.66
CA TYR A 38 9.44 -14.77 23.20
C TYR A 38 8.64 -13.94 22.18
N ALA A 39 7.67 -13.18 22.67
CA ALA A 39 6.94 -12.22 21.86
C ALA A 39 7.86 -11.06 21.43
N THR A 40 7.77 -10.65 20.17
CA THR A 40 8.54 -9.51 19.62
C THR A 40 7.70 -8.25 19.44
N ARG A 41 6.38 -8.35 19.61
CA ARG A 41 5.40 -7.29 19.41
C ARG A 41 4.25 -7.43 20.41
N ALA A 42 3.52 -6.35 20.67
CA ALA A 42 2.31 -6.41 21.48
C ALA A 42 1.15 -7.00 20.66
N GLY A 43 0.46 -8.01 21.18
CA GLY A 43 -0.51 -8.77 20.40
C GLY A 43 -1.33 -9.76 21.20
N LYS A 44 -2.31 -10.40 20.54
CA LYS A 44 -2.98 -11.59 21.01
C LYS A 44 -2.26 -12.82 20.49
N VAL A 45 -2.04 -13.79 21.36
CA VAL A 45 -1.40 -15.04 20.99
C VAL A 45 -2.35 -15.88 20.14
N ARG A 46 -1.85 -16.41 19.03
CA ARG A 46 -2.55 -17.36 18.18
C ARG A 46 -1.77 -18.66 18.08
N ILE A 47 -2.39 -19.74 18.54
CA ILE A 47 -1.81 -21.09 18.49
C ILE A 47 -2.52 -21.86 17.39
N ASN A 48 -1.78 -22.33 16.39
CA ASN A 48 -2.26 -23.23 15.36
C ASN A 48 -1.85 -24.68 15.71
N PRO A 49 -2.77 -25.51 16.25
CA PRO A 49 -2.44 -26.86 16.69
C PRO A 49 -2.08 -27.80 15.55
N GLU A 50 -2.57 -27.57 14.32
CA GLU A 50 -2.26 -28.44 13.17
C GLU A 50 -0.79 -28.33 12.75
N LYS A 51 -0.22 -27.13 12.87
CA LYS A 51 1.19 -26.85 12.55
C LYS A 51 2.08 -26.81 13.79
N MET A 52 1.50 -26.99 14.98
CA MET A 52 2.14 -26.68 16.27
C MET A 52 2.83 -25.32 16.23
N GLU A 53 2.19 -24.29 15.67
CA GLU A 53 2.81 -22.97 15.48
C GLU A 53 2.22 -21.95 16.46
N ILE A 54 3.07 -21.14 17.09
CA ILE A 54 2.64 -20.01 17.94
C ILE A 54 3.03 -18.69 17.28
N SER A 55 2.05 -17.80 17.13
CA SER A 55 2.24 -16.46 16.57
C SER A 55 1.58 -15.41 17.47
N VAL A 56 1.99 -14.16 17.31
CA VAL A 56 1.43 -13.01 18.04
C VAL A 56 0.75 -12.10 17.04
N GLU A 57 -0.58 -12.18 16.98
CA GLU A 57 -1.43 -11.30 16.17
C GLU A 57 -1.45 -9.91 16.82
N PRO A 58 -0.89 -8.88 16.20
CA PRO A 58 -0.76 -7.58 16.84
C PRO A 58 -2.12 -6.95 17.13
N VAL A 59 -2.30 -6.39 18.34
CA VAL A 59 -3.55 -5.71 18.73
C VAL A 59 -3.58 -4.26 18.23
N THR A 60 -2.43 -3.78 17.79
CA THR A 60 -2.30 -2.61 16.91
C THR A 60 -2.29 -3.12 15.48
N ASP A 61 -3.18 -2.64 14.61
CA ASP A 61 -3.18 -3.05 13.21
C ASP A 61 -1.78 -2.91 12.61
N THR A 62 -1.13 -4.03 12.30
CA THR A 62 -0.04 -4.00 11.32
C THR A 62 -0.65 -3.42 10.05
N PRO A 63 -0.16 -2.26 9.56
CA PRO A 63 -0.78 -1.58 8.44
C PRO A 63 -0.90 -2.58 7.28
N PRO A 64 -2.11 -2.76 6.73
CA PRO A 64 -2.37 -3.80 5.75
C PRO A 64 -1.37 -3.65 4.61
N LEU A 65 -0.52 -4.67 4.45
CA LEU A 65 0.43 -4.67 3.36
C LEU A 65 -0.34 -4.90 2.06
N PRO A 66 -0.11 -4.07 1.03
CA PRO A 66 -0.68 -4.33 -0.28
C PRO A 66 -0.18 -5.69 -0.77
N GLN A 67 -1.13 -6.55 -1.13
CA GLN A 67 -0.84 -7.84 -1.74
C GLN A 67 -0.87 -7.71 -3.26
N VAL A 68 -0.17 -8.62 -3.94
CA VAL A 68 -0.23 -8.71 -5.40
C VAL A 68 -1.69 -8.92 -5.81
N GLY A 69 -2.18 -8.06 -6.70
CA GLY A 69 -3.59 -8.06 -7.10
C GLY A 69 -4.41 -6.90 -6.54
N ASP A 70 -4.03 -6.34 -5.39
CA ASP A 70 -4.75 -5.24 -4.76
C ASP A 70 -4.75 -3.99 -5.64
N ILE A 71 -5.87 -3.25 -5.61
CA ILE A 71 -5.99 -1.94 -6.23
C ILE A 71 -5.75 -0.90 -5.15
N VAL A 72 -4.87 0.05 -5.44
CA VAL A 72 -4.45 1.09 -4.50
C VAL A 72 -4.64 2.48 -5.10
N LEU A 73 -4.98 3.43 -4.22
CA LEU A 73 -4.87 4.85 -4.49
C LEU A 73 -3.51 5.33 -3.98
N ALA A 74 -2.78 6.04 -4.81
CA ALA A 74 -1.46 6.54 -4.50
C ALA A 74 -1.27 7.96 -5.01
N ARG A 75 -0.50 8.77 -4.29
CA ARG A 75 -0.13 10.13 -4.69
C ARG A 75 1.24 10.13 -5.34
N VAL A 76 1.37 10.79 -6.49
CA VAL A 76 2.67 10.97 -7.15
C VAL A 76 3.53 11.93 -6.34
N ILE A 77 4.69 11.45 -5.91
CA ILE A 77 5.69 12.24 -5.18
C ILE A 77 6.78 12.72 -6.14
N GLU A 78 7.23 11.85 -7.04
CA GLU A 78 8.31 12.15 -7.97
C GLU A 78 8.07 11.48 -9.33
N VAL A 79 8.47 12.15 -10.41
CA VAL A 79 8.42 11.60 -11.77
C VAL A 79 9.84 11.62 -12.33
N LYS A 80 10.41 10.43 -12.55
CA LYS A 80 11.71 10.23 -13.19
C LYS A 80 11.51 9.75 -14.64
N PRO A 81 12.54 9.81 -15.51
CA PRO A 81 12.40 9.41 -16.92
C PRO A 81 11.92 7.97 -17.13
N GLN A 82 12.29 7.04 -16.23
CA GLN A 82 11.95 5.62 -16.36
C GLN A 82 10.97 5.10 -15.29
N ALA A 83 10.64 5.92 -14.29
CA ALA A 83 9.78 5.50 -13.19
C ALA A 83 9.04 6.66 -12.53
N VAL A 84 7.85 6.39 -12.02
CA VAL A 84 7.09 7.29 -11.16
C VAL A 84 7.15 6.75 -9.73
N ILE A 85 7.55 7.59 -8.78
CA ILE A 85 7.52 7.27 -7.35
C ILE A 85 6.22 7.81 -6.76
N VAL A 86 5.48 6.93 -6.12
CA VAL A 86 4.18 7.25 -5.53
C VAL A 86 4.17 6.86 -4.04
N GLN A 87 3.42 7.60 -3.24
CA GLN A 87 3.10 7.28 -1.86
C GLN A 87 1.72 6.62 -1.83
N LEU A 88 1.63 5.43 -1.26
CA LEU A 88 0.34 4.76 -1.10
C LEU A 88 -0.53 5.53 -0.09
N LEU A 89 -1.79 5.78 -0.46
CA LEU A 89 -2.78 6.43 0.39
C LEU A 89 -3.76 5.39 0.95
N GLN A 90 -4.28 4.52 0.09
CA GLN A 90 -5.36 3.60 0.44
C GLN A 90 -5.36 2.35 -0.43
N ILE A 91 -5.83 1.22 0.10
CA ILE A 91 -6.17 0.00 -0.64
C ILE A 91 -7.68 -0.02 -0.82
N GLU A 92 -8.16 -0.17 -2.05
CA GLU A 92 -9.60 -0.25 -2.34
C GLU A 92 -10.22 -1.50 -1.72
N GLY A 93 -11.43 -1.34 -1.15
CA GLY A 93 -12.15 -2.44 -0.48
C GLY A 93 -11.75 -2.65 0.99
N ARG A 94 -10.75 -1.92 1.50
CA ARG A 94 -10.35 -1.93 2.92
C ARG A 94 -10.56 -0.57 3.57
N GLU A 95 -11.70 0.08 3.27
CA GLU A 95 -12.01 1.46 3.70
C GLU A 95 -12.24 1.60 5.22
N ASN A 96 -12.52 0.49 5.91
CA ASN A 96 -12.69 0.45 7.38
C ASN A 96 -11.38 0.23 8.14
N ASP A 97 -10.31 -0.17 7.45
CA ASP A 97 -8.97 -0.17 8.04
C ASP A 97 -8.46 1.27 8.02
N ARG A 98 -8.07 1.80 9.19
CA ARG A 98 -7.47 3.13 9.29
C ARG A 98 -6.31 3.25 8.30
N GLU A 99 -6.09 4.50 7.86
CA GLU A 99 -5.02 4.94 6.94
C GLU A 99 -3.79 4.03 7.00
N ILE A 100 -3.41 3.48 5.84
CA ILE A 100 -2.17 2.71 5.70
C ILE A 100 -1.06 3.54 6.33
N ALA A 101 -0.35 2.97 7.32
CA ALA A 101 0.71 3.69 8.01
C ALA A 101 1.62 4.39 6.99
N THR A 102 1.84 5.66 7.26
CA THR A 102 1.68 6.77 6.31
C THR A 102 2.86 6.99 5.36
N SER A 103 3.59 5.95 4.96
CA SER A 103 4.94 6.16 4.40
C SER A 103 5.48 5.07 3.48
N LYS A 104 4.65 4.18 2.95
CA LYS A 104 5.15 3.19 1.97
C LYS A 104 5.22 3.79 0.56
N LEU A 105 6.45 3.94 0.08
CA LEU A 105 6.74 4.32 -1.30
C LEU A 105 6.58 3.11 -2.22
N ALA A 106 6.00 3.36 -3.38
CA ALA A 106 5.83 2.40 -4.46
C ALA A 106 6.30 3.02 -5.78
N GLY A 107 6.59 2.17 -6.76
CA GLY A 107 7.11 2.57 -8.05
C GLY A 107 6.25 2.06 -9.21
N ILE A 108 6.03 2.91 -10.21
CA ILE A 108 5.46 2.53 -11.50
C ILE A 108 6.57 2.69 -12.54
N HIS A 109 7.06 1.59 -13.10
CA HIS A 109 8.03 1.62 -14.19
C HIS A 109 7.36 2.07 -15.51
N ILE A 110 8.11 2.67 -16.43
CA ILE A 110 7.58 3.18 -17.72
C ILE A 110 6.81 2.11 -18.51
N SER A 111 7.30 0.86 -18.50
CA SER A 111 6.65 -0.27 -19.18
C SER A 111 5.33 -0.71 -18.53
N GLN A 112 5.02 -0.21 -17.33
CA GLN A 112 3.82 -0.51 -16.55
C GLN A 112 2.78 0.64 -16.61
N VAL A 113 2.98 1.64 -17.46
CA VAL A 113 2.08 2.80 -17.55
C VAL A 113 0.86 2.56 -18.45
N LYS A 114 1.06 2.05 -19.67
CA LYS A 114 -0.02 1.77 -20.63
C LYS A 114 0.34 0.61 -21.54
N GLU A 115 -0.63 0.07 -22.25
CA GLU A 115 -0.36 -0.85 -23.36
C GLU A 115 0.16 -0.03 -24.55
N GLY A 116 1.41 -0.28 -24.94
CA GLY A 116 2.11 0.50 -25.98
C GLY A 116 3.28 1.30 -25.44
N PHE A 117 3.97 1.99 -26.34
CA PHE A 117 5.17 2.76 -25.99
C PHE A 117 4.81 4.10 -25.32
N VAL A 118 5.49 4.40 -24.22
CA VAL A 118 5.45 5.71 -23.56
C VAL A 118 6.78 6.38 -23.86
N GLU A 119 6.74 7.43 -24.68
CA GLU A 119 7.93 8.25 -24.96
C GLU A 119 8.31 9.13 -23.75
N ASP A 120 7.31 9.64 -23.03
CA ASP A 120 7.51 10.62 -21.98
C ASP A 120 6.49 10.44 -20.85
N ILE A 121 6.96 10.00 -19.69
CA ILE A 121 6.15 9.79 -18.48
C ILE A 121 5.57 11.11 -17.96
N THR A 122 6.23 12.25 -18.18
CA THR A 122 5.79 13.55 -17.64
C THR A 122 4.50 14.08 -18.29
N LYS A 123 4.10 13.48 -19.42
CA LYS A 123 2.81 13.68 -20.09
C LYS A 123 1.72 12.75 -19.55
N GLU A 124 2.09 11.67 -18.88
CA GLU A 124 1.17 10.67 -18.32
C GLU A 124 0.87 10.97 -16.85
N PHE A 125 1.87 11.43 -16.08
CA PHE A 125 1.77 11.75 -14.65
C PHE A 125 2.52 13.04 -14.29
N LYS A 126 2.01 13.76 -13.29
CA LYS A 126 2.72 14.86 -12.63
C LYS A 126 2.70 14.74 -11.11
N ILE A 127 3.65 15.42 -10.48
CA ILE A 127 3.78 15.50 -9.03
C ILE A 127 2.49 16.06 -8.41
N GLY A 128 1.96 15.33 -7.43
CA GLY A 128 0.72 15.64 -6.72
C GLY A 128 -0.54 15.04 -7.34
N ASP A 129 -0.46 14.38 -8.50
CA ASP A 129 -1.60 13.63 -9.05
C ASP A 129 -1.93 12.44 -8.13
N VAL A 130 -3.22 12.10 -8.02
CA VAL A 130 -3.67 10.86 -7.38
C VAL A 130 -3.95 9.84 -8.46
N VAL A 131 -3.39 8.65 -8.30
CA VAL A 131 -3.38 7.57 -9.27
C VAL A 131 -4.01 6.33 -8.64
N ARG A 132 -4.91 5.71 -9.39
CA ARG A 132 -5.44 4.38 -9.13
C ARG A 132 -4.58 3.37 -9.87
N ALA A 133 -3.90 2.50 -9.14
CA ALA A 133 -2.95 1.54 -9.68
C ALA A 133 -3.16 0.14 -9.07
N LYS A 134 -2.62 -0.89 -9.72
CA LYS A 134 -2.69 -2.28 -9.24
C LYS A 134 -1.31 -2.76 -8.79
N VAL A 135 -1.23 -3.46 -7.68
CA VAL A 135 0.01 -4.05 -7.16
C VAL A 135 0.37 -5.29 -7.98
N ILE A 136 1.60 -5.34 -8.50
CA ILE A 136 2.11 -6.46 -9.30
C ILE A 136 3.24 -7.24 -8.61
N ALA A 137 3.99 -6.59 -7.72
CA ALA A 137 4.99 -7.25 -6.89
C ALA A 137 5.15 -6.49 -5.58
N ASN A 138 5.15 -7.20 -4.47
CA ASN A 138 5.35 -6.68 -3.12
C ASN A 138 6.61 -7.23 -2.43
N GLU A 139 7.31 -8.19 -3.06
CA GLU A 139 8.53 -8.83 -2.56
C GLU A 139 9.76 -7.90 -2.62
N LYS A 140 9.74 -6.92 -3.52
CA LYS A 140 10.82 -5.93 -3.68
C LYS A 140 10.39 -4.58 -3.11
N SER A 141 11.31 -3.90 -2.43
CA SER A 141 11.17 -2.50 -2.06
C SER A 141 11.85 -1.62 -3.11
N PRO A 142 11.17 -0.62 -3.71
CA PRO A 142 9.77 -0.24 -3.50
C PRO A 142 8.78 -1.21 -4.17
N ILE A 143 7.56 -1.27 -3.63
CA ILE A 143 6.44 -2.07 -4.18
C ILE A 143 6.21 -1.67 -5.64
N GLN A 144 6.05 -2.64 -6.54
CA GLN A 144 5.80 -2.37 -7.94
C GLN A 144 4.32 -2.31 -8.25
N LEU A 145 3.93 -1.26 -8.96
CA LEU A 145 2.56 -0.99 -9.37
C LEU A 145 2.46 -0.92 -10.90
N THR A 146 1.25 -1.16 -11.40
CA THR A 146 0.90 -1.00 -12.82
C THR A 146 -0.35 -0.15 -13.00
N THR A 147 -0.40 0.57 -14.12
CA THR A 147 -1.55 1.38 -14.57
C THR A 147 -1.99 1.02 -16.00
N ARG A 148 -1.51 -0.11 -16.53
CA ARG A 148 -1.88 -0.62 -17.87
C ARG A 148 -3.37 -0.93 -18.01
N GLY A 149 -4.03 -1.31 -16.93
CA GLY A 149 -5.47 -1.61 -16.93
C GLY A 149 -6.31 -0.43 -17.42
N LYS A 150 -7.41 -0.73 -18.13
CA LYS A 150 -8.33 0.30 -18.68
C LYS A 150 -8.95 1.16 -17.59
N ASP A 151 -9.18 0.57 -16.43
CA ASP A 151 -9.76 1.20 -15.24
C ASP A 151 -8.75 1.94 -14.37
N LEU A 152 -7.46 1.88 -14.72
CA LEU A 152 -6.35 2.43 -13.94
C LEU A 152 -5.80 3.72 -14.57
N GLY A 153 -5.17 4.54 -13.72
CA GLY A 153 -4.61 5.82 -14.11
C GLY A 153 -4.94 6.93 -13.11
N VAL A 154 -4.71 8.16 -13.53
CA VAL A 154 -4.95 9.38 -12.76
C VAL A 154 -6.45 9.53 -12.49
N VAL A 155 -6.82 9.67 -11.23
CA VAL A 155 -8.19 9.90 -10.74
C VAL A 155 -8.41 11.32 -10.22
N TYR A 156 -7.34 12.03 -9.87
CA TYR A 156 -7.37 13.43 -9.47
C TYR A 156 -6.07 14.13 -9.87
N ALA A 157 -6.17 15.37 -10.36
CA ALA A 157 -5.01 16.14 -10.81
C ALA A 157 -5.23 17.64 -10.60
N LEU A 158 -4.13 18.34 -10.32
CA LEU A 158 -4.09 19.79 -10.16
C LEU A 158 -3.42 20.44 -11.38
N CYS A 159 -3.85 21.66 -11.71
CA CYS A 159 -3.22 22.43 -12.78
C CYS A 159 -1.76 22.72 -12.46
N SER A 160 -0.87 22.45 -13.41
CA SER A 160 0.58 22.71 -13.27
C SER A 160 0.91 24.20 -13.06
N ARG A 161 0.06 25.12 -13.53
CA ARG A 161 0.29 26.57 -13.43
C ARG A 161 -0.28 27.20 -12.17
N CYS A 162 -1.54 26.89 -11.84
CA CYS A 162 -2.28 27.61 -10.79
C CYS A 162 -2.84 26.72 -9.69
N ARG A 163 -2.50 25.42 -9.70
CA ARG A 163 -2.94 24.40 -8.74
C ARG A 163 -4.46 24.23 -8.60
N THR A 164 -5.27 24.87 -9.44
CA THR A 164 -6.72 24.63 -9.48
C THR A 164 -7.00 23.20 -9.95
N PRO A 165 -7.94 22.48 -9.30
CA PRO A 165 -8.33 21.14 -9.73
C PRO A 165 -8.81 21.12 -11.18
N LEU A 166 -8.25 20.22 -12.00
CA LEU A 166 -8.54 20.15 -13.44
C LEU A 166 -9.89 19.46 -13.72
N ILE A 167 -10.49 19.76 -14.87
CA ILE A 167 -11.75 19.16 -15.34
C ILE A 167 -11.47 18.35 -16.60
N ARG A 168 -12.03 17.13 -16.67
CA ARG A 168 -11.92 16.26 -17.84
C ARG A 168 -12.84 16.74 -18.96
N ARG A 169 -12.30 16.87 -20.18
CA ARG A 169 -13.05 17.00 -21.43
C ARG A 169 -12.48 16.03 -22.47
N GLY A 170 -13.22 14.95 -22.74
CA GLY A 170 -12.72 13.84 -23.55
C GLY A 170 -11.48 13.22 -22.91
N ASP A 171 -10.36 13.25 -23.63
CA ASP A 171 -9.06 12.70 -23.18
C ASP A 171 -8.10 13.77 -22.63
N LYS A 172 -8.56 15.03 -22.53
CA LYS A 172 -7.76 16.15 -22.03
C LYS A 172 -8.28 16.66 -20.69
N LEU A 173 -7.38 17.28 -19.94
CA LEU A 173 -7.68 18.01 -18.71
C LEU A 173 -7.57 19.51 -18.96
N ILE A 174 -8.59 20.26 -18.57
CA ILE A 174 -8.67 21.71 -18.76
C ILE A 174 -8.79 22.37 -17.39
N CYS A 175 -7.97 23.39 -17.17
CA CYS A 175 -8.08 24.23 -15.98
C CYS A 175 -9.22 25.25 -16.14
N PRO A 176 -10.24 25.26 -15.27
CA PRO A 176 -11.33 26.23 -15.37
C PRO A 176 -10.90 27.66 -15.04
N ARG A 177 -9.78 27.85 -14.32
CA ARG A 177 -9.31 29.17 -13.87
C ARG A 177 -8.39 29.86 -14.88
N CYS A 178 -7.39 29.16 -15.41
CA CYS A 178 -6.39 29.74 -16.31
C CYS A 178 -6.44 29.20 -17.75
N GLY A 179 -7.37 28.31 -18.06
CA GLY A 179 -7.53 27.73 -19.40
C GLY A 179 -6.44 26.74 -19.82
N ASN A 180 -5.45 26.45 -18.97
CA ASN A 180 -4.36 25.53 -19.31
C ASN A 180 -4.90 24.14 -19.66
N VAL A 181 -4.41 23.56 -20.76
CA VAL A 181 -4.79 22.23 -21.24
C VAL A 181 -3.62 21.27 -21.06
N GLU A 182 -3.87 20.15 -20.42
CA GLU A 182 -2.87 19.13 -20.11
C GLU A 182 -3.40 17.73 -20.42
N THR A 183 -2.50 16.79 -20.66
CA THR A 183 -2.81 15.36 -20.81
C THR A 183 -2.31 14.58 -19.61
N ARG A 184 -2.94 13.44 -19.32
CA ARG A 184 -2.55 12.44 -18.31
C ARG A 184 -3.01 11.06 -18.77
N LYS A 185 -2.46 10.00 -18.17
CA LYS A 185 -3.06 8.66 -18.24
C LYS A 185 -4.34 8.65 -17.42
N LEU A 186 -5.46 9.08 -17.99
CA LEU A 186 -6.71 9.21 -17.25
C LEU A 186 -7.33 7.85 -16.93
N SER A 187 -7.85 7.71 -15.71
CA SER A 187 -8.77 6.65 -15.35
C SER A 187 -10.23 7.05 -15.72
N PRO A 188 -11.09 6.10 -16.10
CA PRO A 188 -12.55 6.30 -16.19
C PRO A 188 -13.18 6.84 -14.89
N TYR A 189 -12.51 6.63 -13.76
CA TYR A 189 -12.93 7.06 -12.42
C TYR A 189 -12.46 8.47 -12.04
N TYR A 190 -11.92 9.26 -12.98
CA TYR A 190 -11.48 10.64 -12.72
C TYR A 190 -12.58 11.49 -12.07
N ARG A 191 -12.32 12.01 -10.86
CA ARG A 191 -13.26 12.72 -9.97
C ARG A 191 -14.55 11.95 -9.60
N LYS A 192 -14.60 10.63 -9.80
CA LYS A 192 -15.75 9.80 -9.41
C LYS A 192 -15.51 9.01 -8.12
N MET A 193 -14.31 9.10 -7.55
CA MET A 193 -13.94 8.42 -6.31
C MET A 193 -13.90 9.41 -5.17
N LYS A 194 -14.38 9.00 -3.99
CA LYS A 194 -14.09 9.70 -2.75
C LYS A 194 -12.64 9.42 -2.42
N VAL A 195 -11.79 10.42 -2.56
CA VAL A 195 -10.40 10.35 -2.11
C VAL A 195 -10.33 11.18 -0.85
N SER A 196 -9.99 10.56 0.29
CA SER A 196 -9.60 11.28 1.49
C SER A 196 -8.24 11.93 1.20
N LEU A 197 -8.28 13.21 0.81
CA LEU A 197 -7.11 14.02 0.45
C LEU A 197 -6.61 14.84 1.64
#